data_AF-A0A485C7L3-F1
#
_entry.id   AF-A0A485C7L3-F1
#
_cell.length_a   1.000
_cell.length_b   1.000
_cell.length_c   1.000
_cell.angle_alpha   90.00
_cell.angle_beta   90.00
_cell.angle_gamma   90.00
#
_symmetry.space_group_name_H-M   'P 1'
#
loop_
_entity.id
_entity.type
_entity.pdbx_description
1 polymer ?
#
loop_
_entity_poly.entity_id
_entity_poly.type
_entity_poly.pdbx_seq_one_letter_code
_entity_poly.pdbx_strand_id
1 'polypeptide(L)'
;MIIAAFDIGGTALKMGTMTSTGELLEKGKQPIRDSDGEQILQAMLAWIAAHPECEGVAISAPGYVNPHTGYIEMGGAIRRFDNFAIKTWLEQRTRLPVAIENDANCVLLAERWQGKAANISDFLVLTIGTGIGGAIFCNDRLVHGASFRAGEFGYMQTQRRAARNVRRYSMNENCTLRVLRQRYAEHFGKTLEEVTGEEIFDRYDRGDATCHRLVAEFFNGLGTGLYNLVNVFDPQTILIGGGIVERPGFLTLLREHLAWFGIADYIDTVSHGKRRRANWRRLPFQSAIPVADGRSLIRKRTCLDLKKVFCGAARLRRISWKVVGRRAARARALPT
;
A
#
# COMPACT_ATOMS: atom_id res chain seq x y z
N MET A 1 27.85 -4.09 -15.26
CA MET A 1 26.95 -3.18 -14.53
C MET A 1 26.81 -3.59 -13.08
N ILE A 2 27.54 -2.88 -12.24
CA ILE A 2 27.34 -2.80 -10.79
C ILE A 2 26.57 -1.51 -10.49
N ILE A 3 25.59 -1.57 -9.59
CA ILE A 3 24.67 -0.47 -9.26
C ILE A 3 24.80 -0.18 -7.76
N ALA A 4 24.98 1.09 -7.41
CA ALA A 4 24.84 1.56 -6.03
C ALA A 4 23.35 1.70 -5.70
N ALA A 5 22.85 0.90 -4.77
CA ALA A 5 21.45 0.88 -4.38
C ALA A 5 21.24 1.49 -2.98
N PHE A 6 20.21 2.32 -2.86
CA PHE A 6 19.87 3.03 -1.64
C PHE A 6 18.40 2.79 -1.27
N ASP A 7 18.15 2.37 -0.04
CA ASP A 7 16.80 2.26 0.55
C ASP A 7 16.69 3.23 1.72
N ILE A 8 15.95 4.32 1.49
CA ILE A 8 15.81 5.44 2.41
C ILE A 8 14.66 5.12 3.37
N GLY A 9 14.97 4.44 4.48
CA GLY A 9 14.01 4.13 5.52
C GLY A 9 13.78 5.30 6.50
N GLY A 10 12.77 5.16 7.37
CA GLY A 10 12.48 6.18 8.39
C GLY A 10 13.53 6.30 9.50
N THR A 11 14.32 5.25 9.77
CA THR A 11 15.31 5.23 10.86
C THR A 11 16.74 4.93 10.40
N ALA A 12 16.91 4.47 9.16
CA ALA A 12 18.20 4.11 8.62
C ALA A 12 18.18 4.16 7.10
N LEU A 13 19.30 4.61 6.53
CA LEU A 13 19.64 4.45 5.14
C LEU A 13 20.33 3.10 4.98
N LYS A 14 19.73 2.19 4.21
CA LYS A 14 20.40 0.97 3.78
C LYS A 14 21.07 1.24 2.43
N MET A 15 22.28 0.73 2.28
CA MET A 15 23.11 0.93 1.10
C MET A 15 23.62 -0.42 0.64
N GLY A 16 23.89 -0.57 -0.65
CA GLY A 16 24.54 -1.75 -1.15
C GLY A 16 25.05 -1.55 -2.57
N THR A 17 25.95 -2.44 -2.98
CA THR A 17 26.31 -2.59 -4.39
C THR A 17 25.70 -3.88 -4.91
N MET A 18 25.07 -3.82 -6.08
CA MET A 18 24.37 -4.95 -6.65
C MET A 18 24.66 -5.12 -8.13
N THR A 19 24.66 -6.37 -8.60
CA THR A 19 24.73 -6.65 -10.04
C THR A 19 23.39 -6.35 -10.70
N SER A 20 23.40 -6.16 -12.02
CA SER A 20 22.16 -6.07 -12.84
C SER A 20 21.21 -7.27 -12.70
N THR A 21 21.69 -8.41 -12.17
CA THR A 21 20.86 -9.60 -11.92
C THR A 21 20.30 -9.65 -10.49
N GLY A 22 20.54 -8.62 -9.67
CA GLY A 22 20.01 -8.50 -8.31
C GLY A 22 20.85 -9.21 -7.24
N GLU A 23 22.06 -9.67 -7.59
CA GLU A 23 23.00 -10.19 -6.61
C GLU A 23 23.60 -9.04 -5.81
N LEU A 24 23.44 -9.10 -4.49
CA LEU A 24 24.00 -8.13 -3.55
C LEU A 24 25.46 -8.48 -3.26
N LEU A 25 26.37 -7.59 -3.64
CA LEU A 25 27.82 -7.77 -3.49
C LEU A 25 28.29 -7.24 -2.13
N GLU A 26 27.91 -6.01 -1.79
CA GLU A 26 28.21 -5.38 -0.51
C GLU A 26 26.96 -4.73 0.09
N LYS A 27 26.91 -4.63 1.43
CA LYS A 27 25.83 -3.97 2.17
C LYS A 27 26.39 -3.02 3.23
N GLY A 28 25.76 -1.86 3.34
CA GLY A 28 26.00 -0.86 4.36
C GLY A 28 24.70 -0.44 5.03
N LYS A 29 24.82 0.13 6.23
CA LYS A 29 23.69 0.72 6.95
C LYS A 29 24.17 1.92 7.74
N GLN A 30 23.48 3.05 7.57
CA GLN A 30 23.72 4.25 8.36
C GLN A 30 22.43 4.66 9.08
N PRO A 31 22.46 4.86 10.40
CA PRO A 31 21.32 5.42 11.12
C PRO A 31 20.97 6.81 10.58
N ILE A 32 19.68 7.09 10.40
CA ILE A 32 19.17 8.43 10.08
C ILE A 32 18.64 9.02 11.38
N ARG A 33 19.25 10.11 11.84
CA ARG A 33 18.74 10.86 13.00
C ARG A 33 17.79 11.95 12.50
N ASP A 34 16.64 12.08 13.14
CA ASP A 34 15.66 13.15 12.90
C ASP A 34 15.19 13.33 11.45
N SER A 35 15.27 12.26 10.64
CA SER A 35 14.96 12.30 9.20
C SER A 35 15.77 13.37 8.44
N ASP A 36 17.03 13.60 8.83
CA ASP A 36 17.92 14.58 8.21
C ASP A 36 18.29 14.17 6.76
N GLY A 37 17.72 14.89 5.79
CA GLY A 37 17.98 14.65 4.38
C GLY A 37 19.40 15.00 3.93
N GLU A 38 20.08 15.96 4.55
CA GLU A 38 21.46 16.28 4.19
C GLU A 38 22.40 15.15 4.62
N GLN A 39 22.19 14.59 5.81
CA GLN A 39 22.95 13.42 6.26
C GLN A 39 22.79 12.24 5.29
N ILE A 40 21.57 12.00 4.80
CA ILE A 40 21.30 10.96 3.80
C ILE A 40 22.06 11.23 2.50
N LEU A 41 21.99 12.46 1.97
CA LEU A 41 22.68 12.82 0.73
C LEU A 41 24.20 12.68 0.84
N GLN A 42 24.80 13.10 1.96
CA GLN A 42 26.23 12.93 2.20
C GLN A 42 26.63 11.46 2.30
N ALA A 43 25.82 10.64 2.97
CA ALA A 43 26.05 9.20 3.07
C ALA A 43 26.00 8.53 1.68
N MET A 44 25.06 8.91 0.83
CA MET A 44 24.96 8.41 -0.55
C MET A 44 26.21 8.77 -1.36
N LEU A 45 26.66 10.03 -1.31
CA LEU A 45 27.88 10.45 -2.01
C LEU A 45 29.12 9.72 -1.51
N ALA A 46 29.26 9.55 -0.20
CA ALA A 46 30.38 8.82 0.41
C ALA A 46 30.37 7.35 0.00
N TRP A 47 29.20 6.70 -0.02
CA TRP A 47 29.06 5.31 -0.47
C TRP A 47 29.45 5.16 -1.95
N ILE A 48 28.97 6.05 -2.82
CA ILE A 48 29.31 6.03 -4.25
C ILE A 48 30.81 6.27 -4.46
N ALA A 49 31.41 7.22 -3.74
CA ALA A 49 32.84 7.51 -3.84
C ALA A 49 33.72 6.32 -3.38
N ALA A 50 33.25 5.54 -2.41
CA ALA A 50 33.92 4.33 -1.94
C ALA A 50 33.82 3.15 -2.91
N HIS A 51 32.91 3.21 -3.89
CA HIS A 51 32.63 2.13 -4.86
C HIS A 51 32.72 2.65 -6.31
N PRO A 52 33.92 3.03 -6.78
CA PRO A 52 34.12 3.62 -8.10
C PRO A 52 33.78 2.69 -9.27
N GLU A 53 33.61 1.39 -9.04
CA GLU A 53 33.16 0.40 -10.00
C GLU A 53 31.66 0.48 -10.32
N CYS A 54 30.89 1.25 -9.56
CA CYS A 54 29.46 1.45 -9.81
C CYS A 54 29.23 2.23 -11.12
N GLU A 55 28.37 1.69 -11.97
CA GLU A 55 28.00 2.25 -13.28
C GLU A 55 26.64 2.96 -13.24
N GLY A 56 25.94 2.94 -12.11
CA GLY A 56 24.62 3.56 -11.95
C GLY A 56 24.15 3.59 -10.49
N VAL A 57 23.08 4.34 -10.24
CA VAL A 57 22.48 4.53 -8.91
C VAL A 57 20.99 4.21 -8.94
N ALA A 58 20.51 3.42 -7.99
CA ALA A 58 19.09 3.10 -7.81
C ALA A 58 18.63 3.50 -6.40
N ILE A 59 17.48 4.16 -6.30
CA ILE A 59 16.99 4.74 -5.04
C ILE A 59 15.54 4.30 -4.79
N SER A 60 15.31 3.69 -3.63
CA SER A 60 14.01 3.50 -2.99
C SER A 60 13.82 4.64 -1.99
N ALA A 61 12.81 5.48 -2.21
CA ALA A 61 12.58 6.67 -1.38
C ALA A 61 11.14 6.74 -0.86
N PRO A 62 10.92 7.29 0.34
CA PRO A 62 9.57 7.49 0.86
C PRO A 62 8.88 8.66 0.15
N GLY A 63 7.55 8.62 0.15
CA GLY A 63 6.72 9.72 -0.32
C GLY A 63 6.40 9.69 -1.82
N TYR A 64 6.08 10.85 -2.38
CA TYR A 64 5.54 10.99 -3.74
C TYR A 64 6.66 11.29 -4.74
N VAL A 65 7.03 10.28 -5.51
CA VAL A 65 8.18 10.32 -6.41
C VAL A 65 7.70 10.26 -7.85
N ASN A 66 8.09 11.23 -8.68
CA ASN A 66 8.02 11.07 -10.13
C ASN A 66 9.22 10.25 -10.61
N PRO A 67 9.06 8.98 -11.02
CA PRO A 67 10.17 8.10 -11.37
C PRO A 67 10.88 8.51 -12.67
N HIS A 68 10.23 9.31 -13.52
CA HIS A 68 10.80 9.74 -14.80
C HIS A 68 11.78 10.90 -14.60
N THR A 69 11.35 11.94 -13.88
CA THR A 69 12.17 13.14 -13.61
C THR A 69 13.03 12.99 -12.37
N GLY A 70 12.69 12.06 -11.48
CA GLY A 70 13.26 11.91 -10.15
C GLY A 70 13.00 13.09 -9.22
N TYR A 71 11.87 13.77 -9.44
CA TYR A 71 11.37 14.82 -8.56
C TYR A 71 10.52 14.20 -7.45
N ILE A 72 10.86 14.54 -6.21
CA ILE A 72 10.10 14.17 -5.02
C ILE A 72 9.19 15.35 -4.67
N GLU A 73 7.88 15.19 -4.84
CA GLU A 73 6.90 16.23 -4.49
C GLU A 73 6.77 16.34 -2.96
N MET A 74 6.74 15.20 -2.26
CA MET A 74 6.64 15.12 -0.81
C MET A 74 7.52 13.97 -0.31
N GLY A 75 8.52 14.26 0.51
CA GLY A 75 9.57 13.33 0.95
C GLY A 75 9.22 12.45 2.15
N GLY A 76 7.94 12.27 2.46
CA GLY A 76 7.50 11.51 3.61
C GLY A 76 7.99 12.11 4.93
N ALA A 77 8.73 11.35 5.73
CA ALA A 77 9.32 11.88 6.97
C ALA A 77 10.47 12.89 6.71
N ILE A 78 11.09 12.83 5.52
CA ILE A 78 12.30 13.60 5.18
C ILE A 78 11.87 14.89 4.48
N ARG A 79 11.56 15.92 5.29
CA ARG A 79 11.09 17.22 4.79
C ARG A 79 12.05 17.89 3.81
N ARG A 80 13.34 17.62 3.95
CA ARG A 80 14.37 18.11 3.03
C ARG A 80 14.19 17.62 1.58
N PHE A 81 13.47 16.52 1.38
CA PHE A 81 13.15 15.99 0.05
C PHE A 81 11.81 16.50 -0.49
N ASP A 82 11.09 17.36 0.24
CA ASP A 82 9.93 18.03 -0.34
C ASP A 82 10.38 18.93 -1.51
N ASN A 83 9.70 18.81 -2.64
CA ASN A 83 9.97 19.55 -3.87
C ASN A 83 11.43 19.43 -4.37
N PHE A 84 12.04 18.24 -4.26
CA PHE A 84 13.46 18.03 -4.53
C PHE A 84 13.74 17.10 -5.71
N ALA A 85 14.53 17.58 -6.68
CA ALA A 85 14.99 16.80 -7.85
C ALA A 85 16.26 15.99 -7.53
N ILE A 86 16.13 14.95 -6.69
CA ILE A 86 17.27 14.16 -6.20
C ILE A 86 18.04 13.46 -7.34
N LYS A 87 17.33 13.01 -8.38
CA LYS A 87 17.95 12.38 -9.55
C LYS A 87 18.95 13.32 -10.20
N THR A 88 18.51 14.50 -10.62
CA THR A 88 19.37 15.51 -11.23
C THR A 88 20.49 15.95 -10.28
N TRP A 89 20.19 16.09 -8.99
CA TRP A 89 21.19 16.48 -7.99
C TRP A 89 22.34 15.47 -7.88
N LEU A 90 22.03 14.17 -7.91
CA LEU A 90 23.02 13.08 -7.87
C LEU A 90 23.75 12.92 -9.21
N GLU A 91 23.04 12.97 -10.35
CA GLU A 91 23.64 12.87 -11.69
C GLU A 91 24.71 13.95 -11.92
N GLN A 92 24.46 15.18 -11.46
CA GLN A 92 25.42 16.29 -11.58
C GLN A 92 26.70 16.06 -10.77
N ARG A 93 26.62 15.37 -9.63
CA ARG A 93 27.74 15.17 -8.69
C ARG A 93 28.52 13.89 -8.96
N THR A 94 27.83 12.85 -9.40
CA THR A 94 28.40 11.51 -9.57
C THR A 94 28.72 11.20 -11.03
N ARG A 95 28.09 11.92 -11.98
CA ARG A 95 28.10 11.61 -13.42
C ARG A 95 27.57 10.21 -13.77
N LEU A 96 26.91 9.55 -12.83
CA LEU A 96 26.26 8.26 -13.03
C LEU A 96 24.77 8.45 -13.38
N PRO A 97 24.18 7.54 -14.18
CA PRO A 97 22.74 7.50 -14.37
C PRO A 97 22.03 7.16 -13.05
N VAL A 98 20.94 7.88 -12.75
CA VAL A 98 20.19 7.71 -11.50
C VAL A 98 18.73 7.34 -11.79
N ALA A 99 18.25 6.28 -11.14
CA ALA A 99 16.85 5.91 -11.09
C ALA A 99 16.32 6.00 -9.66
N ILE A 100 15.06 6.40 -9.51
CA ILE A 100 14.38 6.50 -8.23
C ILE A 100 12.93 6.08 -8.36
N GLU A 101 12.42 5.43 -7.31
CA GLU A 101 11.02 5.02 -7.20
C GLU A 101 10.58 5.11 -5.72
N ASN A 102 9.26 5.16 -5.49
CA ASN A 102 8.68 5.05 -4.16
C ASN A 102 9.07 3.71 -3.49
N ASP A 103 9.20 3.71 -2.17
CA ASP A 103 9.59 2.56 -1.36
C ASP A 103 8.63 1.36 -1.46
N ALA A 104 7.32 1.57 -1.33
CA ALA A 104 6.33 0.51 -1.49
C ALA A 104 6.30 -0.04 -2.92
N ASN A 105 6.45 0.84 -3.92
CA ASN A 105 6.60 0.44 -5.32
C ASN A 105 7.87 -0.39 -5.54
N CYS A 106 8.99 -0.05 -4.90
CA CYS A 106 10.22 -0.85 -4.96
C CYS A 106 10.03 -2.25 -4.40
N VAL A 107 9.30 -2.41 -3.29
CA VAL A 107 8.96 -3.74 -2.73
C VAL A 107 8.14 -4.54 -3.74
N LEU A 108 7.14 -3.91 -4.37
CA LEU A 108 6.32 -4.54 -5.40
C LEU A 108 7.12 -4.98 -6.63
N LEU A 109 8.02 -4.11 -7.11
CA LEU A 109 8.89 -4.43 -8.25
C LEU A 109 9.86 -5.58 -7.91
N ALA A 110 10.37 -5.64 -6.68
CA ALA A 110 11.20 -6.75 -6.23
C ALA A 110 10.40 -8.07 -6.25
N GLU A 111 9.15 -8.07 -5.79
CA GLU A 111 8.28 -9.25 -5.84
C GLU A 111 7.92 -9.67 -7.26
N ARG A 112 7.68 -8.70 -8.15
CA ARG A 112 7.42 -8.95 -9.57
C ARG A 112 8.64 -9.48 -10.31
N TRP A 113 9.84 -9.11 -9.88
CA TRP A 113 11.08 -9.51 -10.53
C TRP A 113 11.57 -10.90 -10.08
N GLN A 114 11.76 -11.10 -8.77
CA GLN A 114 12.39 -12.32 -8.23
C GLN A 114 11.64 -12.93 -7.04
N GLY A 115 10.52 -12.35 -6.63
CA GLY A 115 9.73 -12.83 -5.50
C GLY A 115 8.56 -13.73 -5.90
N LYS A 116 7.54 -13.76 -5.05
CA LYS A 116 6.37 -14.64 -5.21
C LYS A 116 5.43 -14.20 -6.33
N ALA A 117 5.54 -12.95 -6.78
CA ALA A 117 4.70 -12.36 -7.81
C ALA A 117 5.33 -12.39 -9.22
N ALA A 118 6.37 -13.18 -9.44
CA ALA A 118 7.09 -13.24 -10.72
C ALA A 118 6.20 -13.59 -11.94
N ASN A 119 5.08 -14.29 -11.72
CA ASN A 119 4.13 -14.69 -12.77
C ASN A 119 2.69 -14.23 -12.44
N ILE A 120 2.55 -13.10 -11.74
CA ILE A 120 1.26 -12.56 -11.32
C ILE A 120 1.07 -11.19 -12.02
N SER A 121 -0.03 -11.06 -12.76
CA SER A 121 -0.35 -9.87 -13.57
C SER A 121 -1.10 -8.80 -12.78
N ASP A 122 -1.85 -9.23 -11.75
CA ASP A 122 -2.66 -8.37 -10.92
C ASP A 122 -2.43 -8.72 -9.44
N PHE A 123 -1.69 -7.88 -8.72
CA PHE A 123 -1.44 -8.07 -7.30
C PHE A 123 -1.14 -6.75 -6.60
N LEU A 124 -1.30 -6.75 -5.29
CA LEU A 124 -1.04 -5.60 -4.45
C LEU A 124 0.09 -5.92 -3.48
N VAL A 125 0.80 -4.88 -3.04
CA VAL A 125 1.67 -4.94 -1.86
C VAL A 125 1.10 -4.01 -0.81
N LEU A 126 1.05 -4.48 0.43
CA LEU A 126 0.72 -3.65 1.59
C LEU A 126 1.84 -3.79 2.62
N THR A 127 2.48 -2.69 2.98
CA THR A 127 3.56 -2.68 3.97
C THR A 127 3.03 -2.14 5.29
N ILE A 128 3.27 -2.86 6.39
CA ILE A 128 2.83 -2.46 7.74
C ILE A 128 4.06 -2.16 8.60
N GLY A 129 4.23 -0.89 8.97
CA GLY A 129 5.28 -0.42 9.86
C GLY A 129 4.74 0.61 10.84
N THR A 130 5.45 1.73 10.98
CA THR A 130 4.97 2.92 11.70
C THR A 130 3.74 3.52 11.02
N GLY A 131 3.66 3.39 9.69
CA GLY A 131 2.49 3.66 8.86
C GLY A 131 2.13 2.44 7.99
N ILE A 132 1.15 2.62 7.11
CA ILE A 132 0.77 1.68 6.08
C ILE A 132 1.10 2.28 4.72
N GLY A 133 1.96 1.59 3.98
CA GLY A 133 2.24 1.85 2.58
C GLY A 133 1.53 0.84 1.69
N GLY A 134 1.44 1.17 0.41
CA GLY A 134 0.82 0.30 -0.57
C GLY A 134 1.34 0.53 -1.98
N ALA A 135 1.26 -0.51 -2.79
CA ALA A 135 1.59 -0.45 -4.20
C ALA A 135 0.65 -1.37 -4.99
N ILE A 136 0.39 -0.99 -6.23
CA ILE A 136 -0.63 -1.61 -7.09
C ILE A 136 0.02 -2.05 -8.39
N PHE A 137 -0.10 -3.34 -8.72
CA PHE A 137 0.25 -3.88 -10.03
C PHE A 137 -1.02 -4.41 -10.69
N CYS A 138 -1.38 -3.84 -11.84
CA CYS A 138 -2.56 -4.24 -12.59
C CYS A 138 -2.23 -4.33 -14.08
N ASN A 139 -2.72 -5.38 -14.75
CA ASN A 139 -2.48 -5.64 -16.16
C ASN A 139 -0.99 -5.60 -16.53
N ASP A 140 -0.16 -6.30 -15.74
CA ASP A 140 1.30 -6.37 -15.91
C ASP A 140 2.04 -5.02 -15.81
N ARG A 141 1.43 -4.04 -15.13
CA ARG A 141 2.01 -2.70 -14.97
C ARG A 141 1.86 -2.17 -13.55
N LEU A 142 2.90 -1.48 -13.09
CA LEU A 142 2.86 -0.69 -11.88
C LEU A 142 1.92 0.51 -12.10
N VAL A 143 1.03 0.76 -11.15
CA VAL A 143 0.11 1.89 -11.19
C VAL A 143 0.67 3.02 -10.33
N HIS A 144 1.26 4.04 -10.96
CA HIS A 144 1.74 5.24 -10.26
C HIS A 144 0.62 6.24 -9.95
N GLY A 145 -0.44 6.24 -10.76
CA GLY A 145 -1.48 7.29 -10.74
C GLY A 145 -1.02 8.59 -11.40
N ALA A 146 -1.96 9.51 -11.62
CA ALA A 146 -1.73 10.72 -12.43
C ALA A 146 -0.71 11.71 -11.84
N SER A 147 -0.43 11.63 -10.53
CA SER A 147 0.55 12.47 -9.85
C SER A 147 1.53 11.64 -9.02
N PHE A 148 1.71 10.35 -9.34
CA PHE A 148 2.63 9.46 -8.60
C PHE A 148 2.27 9.29 -7.11
N ARG A 149 0.97 9.18 -6.83
CA ARG A 149 0.39 9.06 -5.47
C ARG A 149 -0.53 7.84 -5.30
N ALA A 150 -0.63 6.98 -6.30
CA ALA A 150 -1.42 5.76 -6.16
C ALA A 150 -0.78 4.82 -5.12
N GLY A 151 -1.59 3.96 -4.50
CA GLY A 151 -1.10 3.03 -3.48
C GLY A 151 -1.14 3.55 -2.04
N GLU A 152 -1.73 4.72 -1.79
CA GLU A 152 -1.89 5.31 -0.45
C GLU A 152 -2.96 4.59 0.42
N PHE A 153 -2.79 3.27 0.59
CA PHE A 153 -3.70 2.38 1.32
C PHE A 153 -3.87 2.80 2.79
N GLY A 154 -2.82 3.39 3.38
CA GLY A 154 -2.87 3.93 4.74
C GLY A 154 -3.95 4.98 4.96
N TYR A 155 -4.47 5.62 3.91
CA TYR A 155 -5.54 6.62 4.00
C TYR A 155 -6.96 6.06 3.83
N MET A 156 -7.11 4.76 3.52
CA MET A 156 -8.42 4.12 3.44
C MET A 156 -9.15 4.24 4.79
N GLN A 157 -10.43 4.61 4.73
CA GLN A 157 -11.25 4.79 5.92
C GLN A 157 -11.67 3.43 6.47
N THR A 158 -11.43 3.20 7.76
CA THR A 158 -11.74 1.94 8.46
C THR A 158 -12.94 2.06 9.39
N GLN A 159 -13.40 3.29 9.63
CA GLN A 159 -14.50 3.59 10.55
C GLN A 159 -15.35 4.74 10.01
N ARG A 160 -16.62 4.76 10.42
CA ARG A 160 -17.50 5.91 10.15
C ARG A 160 -16.98 7.13 10.90
N ARG A 161 -16.88 8.25 10.18
CA ARG A 161 -16.45 9.53 10.72
C ARG A 161 -17.43 10.01 11.80
N ALA A 162 -16.87 10.37 12.96
CA ALA A 162 -17.59 11.07 14.02
C ALA A 162 -17.15 12.54 14.18
N ALA A 163 -16.02 12.92 13.57
CA ALA A 163 -15.42 14.25 13.67
C ALA A 163 -14.87 14.74 12.32
N ARG A 164 -14.49 16.03 12.27
CA ARG A 164 -13.99 16.67 11.05
C ARG A 164 -12.66 16.12 10.56
N ASN A 165 -11.76 15.72 11.46
CA ASN A 165 -10.45 15.17 11.09
C ASN A 165 -10.58 13.78 10.43
N VAL A 166 -10.52 13.74 9.09
CA VAL A 166 -10.64 12.51 8.27
C VAL A 166 -9.51 11.52 8.53
N ARG A 167 -8.31 12.00 8.83
CA ARG A 167 -7.12 11.14 8.96
C ARG A 167 -7.27 10.19 10.14
N ARG A 168 -7.93 10.63 11.22
CA ARG A 168 -8.19 9.84 12.44
C ARG A 168 -8.90 8.51 12.18
N TYR A 169 -9.66 8.40 11.11
CA TYR A 169 -10.42 7.20 10.77
C TYR A 169 -9.74 6.33 9.70
N SER A 170 -8.52 6.70 9.30
CA SER A 170 -7.75 5.99 8.28
C SER A 170 -7.04 4.75 8.85
N MET A 171 -6.55 3.88 7.97
CA MET A 171 -5.73 2.74 8.38
C MET A 171 -4.45 3.17 9.13
N ASN A 172 -3.80 4.27 8.73
CA ASN A 172 -2.60 4.78 9.40
C ASN A 172 -2.81 5.07 10.90
N GLU A 173 -4.00 5.56 11.26
CA GLU A 173 -4.35 5.96 12.63
C GLU A 173 -5.05 4.84 13.42
N ASN A 174 -5.29 3.67 12.81
CA ASN A 174 -6.05 2.59 13.44
C ASN A 174 -5.41 1.20 13.33
N CYS A 175 -4.53 0.97 12.35
CA CYS A 175 -4.12 -0.36 11.90
C CYS A 175 -2.60 -0.52 11.83
N THR A 176 -1.85 0.25 12.61
CA THR A 176 -0.38 0.17 12.68
C THR A 176 0.07 -0.39 14.02
N LEU A 177 1.27 -0.97 14.07
CA LEU A 177 1.87 -1.41 15.34
C LEU A 177 2.06 -0.26 16.31
N ARG A 178 2.33 0.95 15.81
CA ARG A 178 2.44 2.15 16.64
C ARG A 178 1.13 2.44 17.37
N VAL A 179 0.00 2.38 16.65
CA VAL A 179 -1.33 2.61 17.24
C VAL A 179 -1.70 1.50 18.24
N LEU A 180 -1.37 0.24 17.92
CA LEU A 180 -1.59 -0.88 18.86
C LEU A 180 -0.83 -0.65 20.18
N ARG A 181 0.45 -0.27 20.09
CA ARG A 181 1.28 0.09 21.26
C ARG A 181 0.73 1.29 22.01
N GLN A 182 0.29 2.33 21.31
CA GLN A 182 -0.30 3.51 21.93
C GLN A 182 -1.56 3.16 22.73
N ARG A 183 -2.49 2.39 22.16
CA ARG A 183 -3.71 1.96 22.86
C ARG A 183 -3.41 1.09 24.07
N TYR A 184 -2.39 0.22 23.97
CA TYR A 184 -1.93 -0.57 25.10
C TYR A 184 -1.32 0.31 26.21
N ALA A 185 -0.46 1.24 25.83
CA ALA A 185 0.18 2.18 26.75
C ALA A 185 -0.87 3.01 27.51
N GLU A 186 -1.84 3.58 26.79
CA GLU A 186 -2.96 4.32 27.36
C GLU A 186 -3.79 3.46 28.34
N HIS A 187 -4.04 2.19 28.02
CA HIS A 187 -4.81 1.30 28.88
C HIS A 187 -4.09 0.94 30.19
N PHE A 188 -2.76 0.80 30.17
CA PHE A 188 -1.95 0.42 31.33
C PHE A 188 -1.25 1.62 32.01
N GLY A 189 -1.50 2.84 31.56
CA GLY A 189 -0.85 4.05 32.10
C GLY A 189 0.66 4.09 31.86
N LYS A 190 1.14 3.49 30.77
CA LYS A 190 2.54 3.52 30.33
C LYS A 190 2.76 4.60 29.27
N THR A 191 4.02 4.94 29.05
CA THR A 191 4.47 5.70 27.87
C THR A 191 4.62 4.80 26.64
N LEU A 192 4.66 5.37 25.44
CA LEU A 192 4.82 4.59 24.22
C LEU A 192 6.20 3.91 24.16
N GLU A 193 7.22 4.58 24.70
CA GLU A 193 8.62 4.18 24.73
C GLU A 193 8.83 2.91 25.58
N GLU A 194 8.00 2.71 26.60
CA GLU A 194 8.04 1.55 27.51
C GLU A 194 7.34 0.30 26.96
N VAL A 195 6.60 0.42 25.86
CA VAL A 195 5.76 -0.66 25.33
C VAL A 195 6.36 -1.18 24.03
N THR A 196 6.51 -2.49 23.89
CA THR A 196 6.91 -3.14 22.63
C THR A 196 5.74 -3.88 21.99
N GLY A 197 5.82 -4.14 20.68
CA GLY A 197 4.82 -4.99 20.01
C GLY A 197 4.87 -6.44 20.50
N GLU A 198 6.07 -6.93 20.82
CA GLU A 198 6.32 -8.26 21.36
C GLU A 198 5.59 -8.48 22.69
N GLU A 199 5.69 -7.52 23.64
CA GLU A 199 4.98 -7.58 24.92
C GLU A 199 3.47 -7.80 24.75
N ILE A 200 2.86 -7.08 23.81
CA ILE A 200 1.42 -7.13 23.55
C ILE A 200 1.02 -8.51 23.04
N PHE A 201 1.78 -9.03 22.08
CA PHE A 201 1.50 -10.33 21.48
C PHE A 201 1.85 -11.51 22.40
N ASP A 202 2.89 -11.41 23.24
CA ASP A 202 3.20 -12.43 24.24
C ASP A 202 2.07 -12.57 25.26
N ARG A 203 1.49 -11.44 25.69
CA ARG A 203 0.30 -11.45 26.56
C ARG A 203 -0.95 -11.95 25.82
N TYR A 204 -1.11 -11.61 24.55
CA TYR A 204 -2.16 -12.18 23.71
C TYR A 204 -2.08 -13.70 23.65
N ASP A 205 -0.89 -14.25 23.41
CA ASP A 205 -0.67 -15.70 23.32
C ASP A 205 -0.93 -16.42 24.67
N ARG A 206 -0.79 -15.71 25.80
CA ARG A 206 -1.13 -16.19 27.15
C ARG A 206 -2.61 -16.05 27.53
N GLY A 207 -3.46 -15.56 26.63
CA GLY A 207 -4.89 -15.42 26.88
C GLY A 207 -5.30 -14.14 27.63
N ASP A 208 -4.47 -13.10 27.62
CA ASP A 208 -4.82 -11.82 28.23
C ASP A 208 -6.00 -11.15 27.48
N ALA A 209 -7.12 -10.97 28.19
CA ALA A 209 -8.36 -10.45 27.62
C ALA A 209 -8.21 -9.03 27.03
N THR A 210 -7.39 -8.18 27.64
CA THR A 210 -7.14 -6.83 27.12
C THR A 210 -6.34 -6.89 25.82
N CYS A 211 -5.28 -7.70 25.78
CA CYS A 211 -4.50 -7.88 24.56
C CYS A 211 -5.32 -8.53 23.45
N HIS A 212 -6.18 -9.51 23.77
CA HIS A 212 -7.13 -10.09 22.81
C HIS A 212 -8.01 -9.03 22.16
N ARG A 213 -8.62 -8.15 22.97
CA ARG A 213 -9.44 -7.04 22.44
C ARG A 213 -8.63 -6.10 21.55
N LEU A 214 -7.46 -5.65 22.01
CA LEU A 214 -6.61 -4.71 21.26
C LEU A 214 -6.12 -5.28 19.93
N VAL A 215 -5.69 -6.54 19.93
CA VAL A 215 -5.26 -7.25 18.72
C VAL A 215 -6.44 -7.51 17.78
N ALA A 216 -7.62 -7.85 18.31
CA ALA A 216 -8.83 -8.00 17.50
C ALA A 216 -9.26 -6.67 16.85
N GLU A 217 -9.18 -5.54 17.55
CA GLU A 217 -9.44 -4.21 16.95
C GLU A 217 -8.45 -3.88 15.83
N PHE A 218 -7.17 -4.17 16.04
CA PHE A 218 -6.13 -4.01 15.04
C PHE A 218 -6.41 -4.85 13.79
N PHE A 219 -6.74 -6.13 13.96
CA PHE A 219 -7.08 -7.02 12.84
C PHE A 219 -8.39 -6.64 12.15
N ASN A 220 -9.41 -6.17 12.87
CA ASN A 220 -10.67 -5.70 12.26
C ASN A 220 -10.41 -4.50 11.33
N GLY A 221 -9.55 -3.56 11.75
CA GLY A 221 -9.16 -2.42 10.92
C GLY A 221 -8.39 -2.85 9.66
N LEU A 222 -7.40 -3.75 9.82
CA LEU A 222 -6.68 -4.34 8.69
C LEU A 222 -7.62 -5.10 7.75
N GLY A 223 -8.52 -5.92 8.29
CA GLY A 223 -9.49 -6.71 7.54
C GLY A 223 -10.43 -5.83 6.72
N THR A 224 -10.91 -4.73 7.29
CA THR A 224 -11.71 -3.73 6.57
C THR A 224 -10.95 -3.15 5.38
N GLY A 225 -9.69 -2.76 5.57
CA GLY A 225 -8.86 -2.22 4.49
C GLY A 225 -8.57 -3.24 3.39
N LEU A 226 -8.18 -4.47 3.77
CA LEU A 226 -7.90 -5.55 2.84
C LEU A 226 -9.15 -5.98 2.07
N TYR A 227 -10.31 -6.03 2.73
CA TYR A 227 -11.60 -6.29 2.08
C TYR A 227 -11.92 -5.26 1.01
N ASN A 228 -11.70 -3.98 1.30
CA ASN A 228 -11.87 -2.91 0.30
C ASN A 228 -10.95 -3.12 -0.90
N LEU A 229 -9.67 -3.44 -0.66
CA LEU A 229 -8.70 -3.67 -1.74
C LEU A 229 -9.09 -4.85 -2.62
N VAL A 230 -9.51 -5.98 -2.03
CA VAL A 230 -9.97 -7.15 -2.79
C VAL A 230 -11.15 -6.78 -3.68
N ASN A 231 -12.15 -6.07 -3.16
CA ASN A 231 -13.35 -5.73 -3.92
C ASN A 231 -13.14 -4.62 -4.96
N VAL A 232 -12.12 -3.75 -4.79
CA VAL A 232 -11.81 -2.68 -5.75
C VAL A 232 -10.92 -3.18 -6.88
N PHE A 233 -9.94 -4.03 -6.56
CA PHE A 233 -8.90 -4.43 -7.53
C PHE A 233 -9.04 -5.86 -8.04
N ASP A 234 -9.81 -6.72 -7.37
CA ASP A 234 -9.85 -8.18 -7.63
C ASP A 234 -8.46 -8.78 -7.86
N PRO A 235 -7.50 -8.58 -6.94
CA PRO A 235 -6.12 -8.99 -7.16
C PRO A 235 -5.99 -10.50 -7.02
N GLN A 236 -5.04 -11.11 -7.73
CA GLN A 236 -4.71 -12.52 -7.54
C GLN A 236 -4.11 -12.78 -6.14
N THR A 237 -3.41 -11.79 -5.60
CA THR A 237 -2.90 -11.81 -4.22
C THR A 237 -2.60 -10.41 -3.69
N ILE A 238 -2.59 -10.28 -2.36
CA ILE A 238 -2.04 -9.14 -1.64
C ILE A 238 -0.85 -9.65 -0.82
N LEU A 239 0.34 -9.15 -1.14
CA LEU A 239 1.57 -9.46 -0.42
C LEU A 239 1.77 -8.48 0.74
N ILE A 240 1.81 -9.00 1.96
CA ILE A 240 2.02 -8.23 3.17
C ILE A 240 3.51 -8.18 3.50
N GLY A 241 4.02 -6.97 3.66
CA GLY A 241 5.38 -6.69 4.08
C GLY A 241 5.46 -5.83 5.34
N GLY A 242 6.67 -5.48 5.73
CA GLY A 242 6.96 -4.70 6.93
C GLY A 242 7.30 -5.56 8.16
N GLY A 243 7.78 -4.91 9.21
CA GLY A 243 8.39 -5.60 10.36
C GLY A 243 7.45 -6.54 11.12
N ILE A 244 6.13 -6.30 11.06
CA ILE A 244 5.14 -7.16 11.74
C ILE A 244 5.12 -8.59 11.17
N VAL A 245 5.51 -8.76 9.91
CA VAL A 245 5.51 -10.05 9.21
C VAL A 245 6.61 -10.98 9.75
N GLU A 246 7.63 -10.43 10.42
CA GLU A 246 8.69 -11.22 11.05
C GLU A 246 8.20 -11.95 12.32
N ARG A 247 7.06 -11.53 12.90
CA ARG A 247 6.47 -12.23 14.04
C ARG A 247 5.96 -13.61 13.60
N PRO A 248 6.43 -14.70 14.22
CA PRO A 248 5.88 -16.03 13.98
C PRO A 248 4.36 -16.07 14.18
N GLY A 249 3.65 -16.75 13.28
CA GLY A 249 2.19 -16.91 13.36
C GLY A 249 1.37 -15.66 13.01
N PHE A 250 1.98 -14.50 12.72
CA PHE A 250 1.23 -13.29 12.35
C PHE A 250 0.32 -13.52 11.14
N LEU A 251 0.86 -14.09 10.06
CA LEU A 251 0.08 -14.39 8.86
C LEU A 251 -1.05 -15.39 9.15
N THR A 252 -0.80 -16.38 10.01
CA THR A 252 -1.83 -17.35 10.41
C THR A 252 -2.98 -16.66 11.13
N LEU A 253 -2.68 -15.85 12.15
CA LEU A 253 -3.68 -15.08 12.88
C LEU A 253 -4.46 -14.12 11.98
N LEU A 254 -3.76 -13.46 11.05
CA LEU A 254 -4.40 -12.58 10.07
C LEU A 254 -5.36 -13.39 9.18
N ARG A 255 -4.94 -14.54 8.65
CA ARG A 255 -5.81 -15.40 7.82
C ARG A 255 -7.02 -15.93 8.57
N GLU A 256 -6.84 -16.36 9.82
CA GLU A 256 -7.95 -16.78 10.69
C GLU A 256 -8.98 -15.66 10.86
N HIS A 257 -8.51 -14.44 11.12
CA HIS A 257 -9.39 -13.28 11.22
C HIS A 257 -10.08 -12.94 9.89
N LEU A 258 -9.35 -13.00 8.78
CA LEU A 258 -9.85 -12.71 7.43
C LEU A 258 -10.81 -13.77 6.88
N ALA A 259 -10.89 -14.95 7.51
CA ALA A 259 -11.88 -15.97 7.15
C ALA A 259 -13.30 -15.41 7.29
N TRP A 260 -13.55 -14.56 8.30
CA TRP A 260 -14.84 -13.88 8.47
C TRP A 260 -15.17 -12.90 7.34
N PHE A 261 -14.14 -12.28 6.75
CA PHE A 261 -14.28 -11.39 5.60
C PHE A 261 -14.37 -12.15 4.25
N GLY A 262 -14.16 -13.46 4.24
CA GLY A 262 -14.17 -14.27 3.01
C GLY A 262 -12.98 -14.03 2.08
N ILE A 263 -11.86 -13.50 2.59
CA ILE A 263 -10.70 -13.11 1.78
C ILE A 263 -9.36 -13.68 2.28
N ALA A 264 -9.39 -14.68 3.16
CA ALA A 264 -8.17 -15.26 3.75
C ALA A 264 -7.18 -15.78 2.69
N ASP A 265 -7.70 -16.32 1.58
CA ASP A 265 -6.89 -16.92 0.50
C ASP A 265 -6.18 -15.90 -0.40
N TYR A 266 -6.53 -14.62 -0.31
CA TYR A 266 -5.89 -13.56 -1.08
C TYR A 266 -4.52 -13.17 -0.50
N ILE A 267 -4.24 -13.50 0.76
CA ILE A 267 -3.12 -12.92 1.50
C ILE A 267 -1.91 -13.85 1.54
N ASP A 268 -0.73 -13.31 1.22
CA ASP A 268 0.56 -13.95 1.46
C ASP A 268 1.58 -12.89 1.94
N THR A 269 2.81 -13.29 2.25
CA THR A 269 3.89 -12.38 2.67
C THR A 269 4.84 -12.07 1.52
N VAL A 270 5.50 -10.91 1.57
CA VAL A 270 6.63 -10.62 0.69
C VAL A 270 7.79 -11.61 0.91
N SER A 271 8.62 -11.77 -0.11
CA SER A 271 9.83 -12.57 -0.10
C SER A 271 10.92 -11.76 0.61
N HIS A 272 11.27 -12.12 1.85
CA HIS A 272 12.39 -11.50 2.59
C HIS A 272 13.77 -11.92 2.03
N GLY A 273 14.01 -11.77 0.73
CA GLY A 273 15.25 -12.19 0.05
C GLY A 273 15.46 -13.71 -0.03
N LYS A 274 14.49 -14.52 0.40
CA LYS A 274 14.55 -15.99 0.30
C LYS A 274 13.73 -16.46 -0.90
N ARG A 275 14.41 -16.96 -1.94
CA ARG A 275 13.77 -17.67 -3.06
C ARG A 275 12.94 -18.84 -2.52
N ARG A 276 11.62 -18.75 -2.59
CA ARG A 276 10.73 -19.91 -2.51
C ARG A 276 9.82 -19.90 -3.73
N ARG A 277 9.87 -20.97 -4.52
CA ARG A 277 8.88 -21.23 -5.57
C ARG A 277 7.52 -21.43 -4.89
N ALA A 278 6.61 -20.48 -5.01
CA ALA A 278 5.23 -20.67 -4.59
C ALA A 278 4.52 -21.55 -5.63
N ASN A 279 4.08 -22.74 -5.23
CA ASN A 279 3.18 -23.56 -6.03
C ASN A 279 1.75 -23.02 -5.82
N TRP A 280 1.35 -22.05 -6.64
CA TRP A 280 -0.04 -21.62 -6.70
C TRP A 280 -0.87 -22.69 -7.41
N ARG A 281 -1.58 -23.53 -6.65
CA ARG A 281 -2.70 -24.30 -7.18
C ARG A 281 -3.98 -23.53 -6.87
N ARG A 282 -4.69 -23.12 -7.93
CA ARG A 282 -6.06 -22.58 -7.85
C ARG A 282 -6.92 -23.53 -7.02
N LEU A 283 -7.54 -23.03 -5.95
CA LEU A 283 -8.84 -23.57 -5.54
C LEU A 283 -9.88 -22.88 -6.43
N PRO A 284 -10.66 -23.62 -7.24
CA PRO A 284 -11.75 -23.00 -7.97
C PRO A 284 -12.72 -22.39 -6.95
N PHE A 285 -13.18 -21.17 -7.25
CA PHE A 285 -14.21 -20.46 -6.51
C PHE A 285 -15.49 -21.31 -6.49
N GLN A 286 -15.64 -22.20 -5.51
CA GLN A 286 -16.90 -22.91 -5.28
C GLN A 286 -17.83 -21.98 -4.52
N SER A 287 -18.66 -21.26 -5.29
CA SER A 287 -19.88 -20.67 -4.77
C SER A 287 -20.87 -21.78 -4.44
N ALA A 288 -20.72 -22.38 -3.26
CA ALA A 288 -21.71 -23.28 -2.70
C ALA A 288 -21.76 -23.05 -1.18
N ILE A 289 -22.61 -22.11 -0.76
CA ILE A 289 -23.12 -22.09 0.61
C ILE A 289 -23.94 -23.39 0.75
N PRO A 290 -23.61 -24.31 1.67
CA PRO A 290 -24.46 -25.46 1.90
C PRO A 290 -25.75 -24.97 2.58
N VAL A 291 -26.86 -25.01 1.84
CA VAL A 291 -28.19 -24.86 2.43
C VAL A 291 -28.42 -26.12 3.27
N ALA A 292 -28.31 -26.00 4.59
CA ALA A 292 -28.66 -27.05 5.51
C ALA A 292 -30.16 -27.38 5.36
N ASP A 293 -30.41 -28.64 5.06
CA ASP A 293 -31.74 -29.23 4.93
C ASP A 293 -32.44 -29.19 6.30
N GLY A 294 -33.38 -28.25 6.44
CA GLY A 294 -34.10 -27.98 7.68
C GLY A 294 -35.59 -27.84 7.41
N ARG A 295 -36.27 -28.98 7.19
CA ARG A 295 -37.74 -29.04 7.25
C ARG A 295 -38.19 -28.68 8.67
N SER A 296 -38.72 -27.48 8.90
CA SER A 296 -40.03 -27.31 9.57
C SER A 296 -40.47 -25.84 9.64
N LEU A 297 -41.72 -25.63 9.24
CA LEU A 297 -42.68 -24.59 9.62
C LEU A 297 -42.18 -23.14 9.83
N ILE A 298 -42.53 -22.25 8.89
CA ILE A 298 -43.41 -21.09 9.16
C ILE A 298 -44.17 -20.74 7.86
N ARG A 299 -45.44 -20.40 8.06
CA ARG A 299 -46.54 -20.32 7.09
C ARG A 299 -46.35 -19.24 6.01
N LYS A 300 -46.80 -19.61 4.80
CA LYS A 300 -47.43 -18.78 3.75
C LYS A 300 -47.64 -17.29 4.11
N ARG A 301 -46.96 -16.40 3.38
CA ARG A 301 -47.56 -15.16 2.86
C ARG A 301 -46.72 -14.56 1.72
N THR A 302 -47.35 -14.48 0.56
CA THR A 302 -47.14 -13.53 -0.55
C THR A 302 -45.78 -13.48 -1.24
N CYS A 303 -45.65 -14.33 -2.27
CA CYS A 303 -44.84 -14.07 -3.45
C CYS A 303 -45.72 -13.32 -4.47
N LEU A 304 -45.51 -12.01 -4.61
CA LEU A 304 -45.99 -11.18 -5.73
C LEU A 304 -45.16 -9.89 -5.77
N ASP A 305 -44.78 -9.49 -6.99
CA ASP A 305 -44.16 -8.22 -7.38
C ASP A 305 -42.67 -7.95 -7.10
N LEU A 306 -41.80 -8.59 -7.88
CA LEU A 306 -40.50 -8.00 -8.27
C LEU A 306 -40.17 -8.07 -9.78
N LYS A 307 -41.13 -8.50 -10.62
CA LYS A 307 -40.98 -8.50 -12.10
C LYS A 307 -41.45 -7.21 -12.81
N LYS A 308 -41.82 -6.16 -12.07
CA LYS A 308 -42.30 -4.88 -12.64
C LYS A 308 -41.31 -3.71 -12.60
N VAL A 309 -40.07 -3.91 -12.13
CA VAL A 309 -39.07 -2.81 -12.03
C VAL A 309 -38.06 -2.80 -13.21
N PHE A 310 -38.01 -3.84 -14.05
CA PHE A 310 -37.00 -3.96 -15.12
C PHE A 310 -37.51 -3.88 -16.58
N CYS A 311 -38.68 -3.27 -16.84
CA CYS A 311 -39.21 -3.15 -18.22
C CYS A 311 -39.68 -1.74 -18.63
N GLY A 312 -39.06 -0.68 -18.09
CA GLY A 312 -39.46 0.71 -18.35
C GLY A 312 -38.34 1.63 -18.80
N ALA A 313 -37.52 1.26 -19.79
CA ALA A 313 -36.56 2.19 -20.41
C ALA A 313 -36.18 1.76 -21.84
N ALA A 314 -37.16 1.60 -22.72
CA ALA A 314 -36.92 1.40 -24.15
C ALA A 314 -38.09 1.92 -24.99
N ARG A 315 -38.27 3.25 -25.04
CA ARG A 315 -38.99 3.95 -26.12
C ARG A 315 -38.86 5.46 -25.93
N LEU A 316 -38.06 6.11 -26.79
CA LEU A 316 -38.30 7.43 -27.38
C LEU A 316 -37.10 7.79 -28.27
N ARG A 317 -37.25 7.55 -29.58
CA ARG A 317 -36.50 8.22 -30.65
C ARG A 317 -37.52 8.79 -31.64
N ARG A 318 -37.15 9.96 -32.20
CA ARG A 318 -37.67 10.68 -33.39
C ARG A 318 -38.55 11.90 -33.11
N ILE A 319 -37.94 13.07 -33.18
CA ILE A 319 -38.45 14.20 -33.99
C ILE A 319 -37.24 14.83 -34.72
N SER A 320 -37.37 15.06 -36.03
CA SER A 320 -36.31 15.52 -36.94
C SER A 320 -36.58 16.93 -37.50
N TRP A 321 -35.55 17.79 -37.44
CA TRP A 321 -34.98 18.70 -38.46
C TRP A 321 -35.81 19.62 -39.39
N LYS A 322 -35.27 20.87 -39.47
CA LYS A 322 -35.38 21.98 -40.47
C LYS A 322 -36.61 22.91 -40.33
N VAL A 323 -36.47 24.26 -40.32
CA VAL A 323 -36.03 25.14 -41.43
C VAL A 323 -35.80 26.59 -40.91
N VAL A 324 -34.68 27.24 -41.32
CA VAL A 324 -34.41 28.69 -41.62
C VAL A 324 -34.61 29.72 -40.47
N GLY A 325 -33.77 30.72 -40.16
CA GLY A 325 -32.65 31.39 -40.83
C GLY A 325 -32.80 32.91 -40.62
N ARG A 326 -31.67 33.62 -40.39
CA ARG A 326 -31.46 35.10 -40.42
C ARG A 326 -31.87 35.93 -39.17
N ARG A 327 -30.89 36.54 -38.47
CA ARG A 327 -30.31 37.92 -38.64
C ARG A 327 -29.65 38.38 -37.33
N ALA A 328 -28.34 38.70 -37.38
CA ALA A 328 -27.73 40.04 -37.18
C ALA A 328 -27.63 40.48 -35.70
N ALA A 329 -26.46 40.50 -35.05
CA ALA A 329 -25.31 41.42 -35.17
C ALA A 329 -25.57 42.86 -34.68
N ARG A 330 -24.64 43.35 -33.83
CA ARG A 330 -24.41 44.72 -33.25
C ARG A 330 -25.10 44.96 -31.90
N ALA A 331 -24.55 45.66 -30.90
CA ALA A 331 -23.34 46.49 -30.73
C ALA A 331 -23.03 46.60 -29.21
N ARG A 332 -21.76 46.48 -28.77
CA ARG A 332 -20.88 47.57 -28.23
C ARG A 332 -21.50 48.53 -27.19
N ALA A 333 -20.83 48.60 -26.03
CA ALA A 333 -20.12 49.77 -25.47
C ALA A 333 -20.37 49.99 -23.95
N LEU A 334 -19.26 50.09 -23.22
CA LEU A 334 -19.06 50.81 -21.94
C LEU A 334 -19.54 52.27 -22.05
N PRO A 335 -19.92 52.98 -20.95
CA PRO A 335 -18.97 53.61 -19.99
C PRO A 335 -19.51 53.62 -18.54
N THR A 336 -18.82 54.05 -17.46
CA THR A 336 -17.67 54.94 -17.19
C THR A 336 -16.85 54.38 -16.02
#